data_AF-A0A7K5WKX0-F1
#
_entry.id   AF-A0A7K5WKX0-F1
#
_cell.length_a   1.000
_cell.length_b   1.000
_cell.length_c   1.000
_cell.angle_alpha   90.00
_cell.angle_beta   90.00
_cell.angle_gamma   90.00
#
_symmetry.space_group_name_H-M   'P 1'
#
loop_
_entity.id
_entity.type
_entity.pdbx_description
1 polymer ?
#
loop_
_entity_poly.entity_id
_entity_poly.type
_entity_poly.pdbx_seq_one_letter_code
_entity_poly.pdbx_strand_id
1 'polypeptide(L)'
;SYKPIVEFIDAQFEAYLQEELKIKRVLHNYHDTRIHACLYFIAPTGHSLKSLDLVTMKKLDSKVNIIPIIAKSDAISKSELTKFKIKITSELVSNGVQIYQFPTDDESVAEINGTMNAHLPFAVIGSTEELKIGNKIMKARQYPWGTVQVENEAHCDFVKLREMLIHVNMEDLREQTHTRHYELYRRCKLEEMGFKDTDPDSKPFSLQETYEAKRNEFLGELQKKEEAMRQMFVQRVKEKEAELKEAEKEV
;
A
#
# COMPACT_ATOMS: atom_id res chain seq x y z
N SER A 1 3.54 12.24 -8.64
CA SER A 1 2.35 11.50 -9.11
C SER A 1 2.16 10.32 -8.20
N TYR A 2 0.97 10.15 -7.62
CA TYR A 2 0.67 9.10 -6.62
C TYR A 2 -0.04 7.87 -7.22
N LYS A 3 -0.59 7.98 -8.44
CA LYS A 3 -1.44 6.94 -9.05
C LYS A 3 -0.78 5.56 -9.12
N PRO A 4 0.47 5.40 -9.62
CA PRO A 4 1.08 4.08 -9.73
C PRO A 4 1.30 3.41 -8.37
N ILE A 5 1.54 4.21 -7.32
CA ILE A 5 1.73 3.71 -5.96
C ILE A 5 0.40 3.18 -5.42
N VAL A 6 -0.68 3.93 -5.61
CA VAL A 6 -2.03 3.51 -5.19
C VAL A 6 -2.47 2.27 -5.95
N GLU A 7 -2.29 2.24 -7.27
CA GLU A 7 -2.62 1.09 -8.12
C GLU A 7 -1.85 -0.17 -7.69
N PHE A 8 -0.59 -0.03 -7.32
CA PHE A 8 0.21 -1.15 -6.81
C PHE A 8 -0.32 -1.68 -5.48
N ILE A 9 -0.65 -0.80 -4.52
CA ILE A 9 -1.23 -1.19 -3.22
C ILE A 9 -2.58 -1.88 -3.43
N ASP A 10 -3.44 -1.30 -4.26
CA ASP A 10 -4.76 -1.87 -4.56
C ASP A 10 -4.67 -3.22 -5.26
N ALA A 11 -3.68 -3.42 -6.14
CA ALA A 11 -3.44 -4.73 -6.76
C ALA A 11 -3.04 -5.81 -5.73
N GLN A 12 -2.29 -5.46 -4.67
CA GLN A 12 -1.97 -6.41 -3.61
C GLN A 12 -3.20 -6.75 -2.76
N PHE A 13 -4.04 -5.75 -2.46
CA PHE A 13 -5.31 -5.99 -1.78
C PHE A 13 -6.27 -6.83 -2.62
N GLU A 14 -6.34 -6.58 -3.93
CA GLU A 14 -7.14 -7.38 -4.85
C GLU A 14 -6.66 -8.83 -4.89
N ALA A 15 -5.36 -9.08 -5.02
CA ALA A 15 -4.81 -10.43 -5.03
C ALA A 15 -5.17 -11.21 -3.75
N TYR A 16 -5.07 -10.55 -2.60
CA TYR A 16 -5.46 -11.15 -1.31
C TYR A 16 -6.98 -11.41 -1.24
N LEU A 17 -7.80 -10.45 -1.68
CA LEU A 17 -9.25 -10.59 -1.71
C LEU A 17 -9.68 -11.75 -2.62
N GLN A 18 -9.09 -11.88 -3.81
CA GLN A 18 -9.38 -12.98 -4.72
C GLN A 18 -9.07 -14.35 -4.10
N GLU A 19 -8.02 -14.47 -3.29
CA GLU A 19 -7.73 -15.70 -2.55
C GLU A 19 -8.77 -15.96 -1.45
N GLU A 20 -9.19 -14.93 -0.71
CA GLU A 20 -10.23 -15.03 0.32
C GLU A 20 -11.58 -15.49 -0.26
N LEU A 21 -11.88 -15.06 -1.48
CA LEU A 21 -13.13 -15.37 -2.17
C LEU A 21 -13.17 -16.78 -2.79
N LYS A 22 -12.05 -17.51 -2.82
CA LYS A 22 -12.05 -18.90 -3.32
C LYS A 22 -12.90 -19.81 -2.42
N ILE A 23 -13.54 -20.81 -3.04
CA ILE A 23 -14.32 -21.84 -2.33
C ILE A 23 -13.40 -22.72 -1.46
N LYS A 24 -12.25 -23.12 -2.00
CA LYS A 24 -11.18 -23.81 -1.26
C LYS A 24 -10.09 -22.82 -0.91
N ARG A 25 -10.21 -22.19 0.26
CA ARG A 25 -9.27 -21.16 0.75
C ARG A 25 -8.01 -21.82 1.30
N VAL A 26 -6.83 -21.33 0.92
CA VAL A 26 -5.54 -21.78 1.50
C VAL A 26 -4.80 -20.57 2.09
N LEU A 27 -5.50 -19.78 2.91
CA LEU A 27 -4.98 -18.53 3.49
C LEU A 27 -3.73 -18.73 4.36
N HIS A 28 -3.60 -19.87 5.04
CA HIS A 28 -2.46 -20.15 5.94
C HIS A 28 -1.13 -20.35 5.20
N ASN A 29 -1.16 -20.76 3.92
CA ASN A 29 0.04 -20.92 3.08
C ASN A 29 0.13 -19.84 2.00
N TYR A 30 -0.80 -18.88 1.99
CA TYR A 30 -0.79 -17.81 1.00
C TYR A 30 0.30 -16.79 1.32
N HIS A 31 1.08 -16.41 0.31
CA HIS A 31 2.11 -15.40 0.47
C HIS A 31 1.46 -14.01 0.54
N ASP A 32 1.44 -13.41 1.74
CA ASP A 32 0.91 -12.06 1.94
C ASP A 32 1.84 -11.00 1.34
N THR A 33 1.44 -10.42 0.21
CA THR A 33 2.18 -9.36 -0.50
C THR A 33 1.66 -7.96 -0.20
N ARG A 34 0.69 -7.81 0.72
CA ARG A 34 0.14 -6.49 1.09
C ARG A 34 1.23 -5.63 1.73
N ILE A 35 1.16 -4.33 1.49
CA ILE A 35 2.16 -3.38 1.99
C ILE A 35 1.81 -2.99 3.42
N HIS A 36 2.63 -3.42 4.38
CA HIS A 36 2.39 -3.17 5.80
C HIS A 36 2.88 -1.80 6.29
N ALA A 37 3.86 -1.21 5.61
CA ALA A 37 4.44 0.08 5.96
C ALA A 37 4.90 0.85 4.72
N CYS A 38 4.63 2.16 4.70
CA CYS A 38 5.09 3.09 3.68
C CYS A 38 6.04 4.12 4.29
N LEU A 39 7.33 3.99 4.00
CA LEU A 39 8.35 4.96 4.40
C LEU A 39 8.31 6.16 3.45
N TYR A 40 7.72 7.27 3.90
CA TYR A 40 7.57 8.46 3.08
C TYR A 40 8.73 9.43 3.28
N PHE A 41 9.62 9.52 2.30
CA PHE A 41 10.79 10.39 2.34
C PHE A 41 10.43 11.83 1.98
N ILE A 42 10.52 12.72 2.96
CA ILE A 42 10.36 14.17 2.85
C ILE A 42 11.73 14.78 2.55
N ALA A 43 11.78 15.65 1.55
CA ALA A 43 13.01 16.36 1.21
C ALA A 43 13.42 17.34 2.34
N PRO A 44 14.71 17.44 2.66
CA PRO A 44 15.22 18.32 3.71
C PRO A 44 15.30 19.78 3.22
N THR A 45 14.14 20.41 2.98
CA THR A 45 14.08 21.81 2.53
C THR A 45 14.23 22.82 3.67
N GLY A 46 13.98 22.41 4.91
CA GLY A 46 13.97 23.29 6.09
C GLY A 46 12.78 24.26 6.15
N HIS A 47 11.85 24.19 5.20
CA HIS A 47 10.67 25.06 5.12
C HIS A 47 9.39 24.32 5.47
N SER A 48 8.49 24.10 4.52
CA SER A 48 7.22 23.39 4.67
C SER A 48 7.19 22.12 3.84
N LEU A 49 6.19 21.29 4.08
CA LEU A 49 5.87 20.14 3.25
C LEU A 49 5.48 20.62 1.84
N LYS A 50 5.93 19.91 0.80
CA LYS A 50 5.51 20.27 -0.56
C LYS A 50 4.04 19.93 -0.74
N SER A 51 3.31 20.73 -1.51
CA SER A 51 1.90 20.46 -1.83
C SER A 51 1.70 19.08 -2.46
N LEU A 52 2.67 18.62 -3.26
CA LEU A 52 2.66 17.28 -3.84
C LEU A 52 2.73 16.18 -2.78
N ASP A 53 3.54 16.38 -1.74
CA ASP A 53 3.68 15.40 -0.65
C ASP A 53 2.37 15.30 0.13
N LEU A 54 1.75 16.45 0.40
CA LEU A 54 0.47 16.52 1.08
C LEU A 54 -0.64 15.78 0.33
N VAL A 55 -0.78 16.05 -0.98
CA VAL A 55 -1.77 15.37 -1.83
C VAL A 55 -1.50 13.87 -1.89
N THR A 56 -0.22 13.46 -1.97
CA THR A 56 0.15 12.05 -2.06
C THR A 56 -0.13 11.32 -0.76
N MET A 57 0.32 11.85 0.39
CA MET A 57 0.04 11.26 1.70
C MET A 57 -1.45 11.20 1.97
N LYS A 58 -2.22 12.23 1.59
CA LYS A 58 -3.68 12.25 1.76
C LYS A 58 -4.42 11.19 0.93
N LYS A 59 -3.80 10.66 -0.13
CA LYS A 59 -4.34 9.55 -0.92
C LYS A 59 -3.88 8.18 -0.43
N LEU A 60 -2.79 8.14 0.34
CA LEU A 60 -2.21 6.92 0.89
C LEU A 60 -2.66 6.64 2.33
N ASP A 61 -3.11 7.66 3.07
CA ASP A 61 -3.43 7.58 4.51
C ASP A 61 -4.49 6.52 4.86
N SER A 62 -5.44 6.27 3.96
CA SER A 62 -6.47 5.24 4.12
C SER A 62 -6.05 3.85 3.63
N LYS A 63 -4.92 3.74 2.91
CA LYS A 63 -4.50 2.51 2.22
C LYS A 63 -3.26 1.85 2.82
N VAL A 64 -2.41 2.58 3.53
CA VAL A 64 -1.17 2.05 4.09
C VAL A 64 -0.74 2.84 5.32
N ASN A 65 -0.02 2.17 6.23
CA ASN A 65 0.61 2.81 7.38
C ASN A 65 1.76 3.72 6.93
N ILE A 66 1.52 5.03 6.88
CA ILE A 66 2.53 6.01 6.45
C ILE A 66 3.43 6.40 7.63
N ILE A 67 4.75 6.24 7.44
CA ILE A 67 5.78 6.69 8.38
C ILE A 67 6.58 7.81 7.71
N PRO A 68 6.38 9.07 8.09
CA PRO A 68 7.09 10.19 7.50
C PRO A 68 8.53 10.25 8.00
N ILE A 69 9.47 10.42 7.06
CA ILE A 69 10.91 10.42 7.31
C ILE A 69 11.53 11.63 6.61
N ILE A 70 12.33 12.42 7.33
CA ILE A 70 13.15 13.48 6.74
C ILE A 70 14.42 12.84 6.19
N ALA A 71 14.57 12.86 4.87
CA ALA A 71 15.72 12.30 4.17
C ALA A 71 16.95 13.20 4.31
N LYS A 72 18.16 12.64 4.27
CA LYS A 72 19.43 13.38 4.26
C LYS A 72 19.48 14.46 5.34
N SER A 73 19.14 14.08 6.57
CA SER A 73 19.03 15.04 7.68
C SER A 73 20.36 15.72 8.05
N ASP A 74 21.49 15.19 7.56
CA ASP A 74 22.82 15.82 7.64
C ASP A 74 22.94 17.13 6.85
N ALA A 75 21.99 17.44 5.97
CA ALA A 75 21.93 18.71 5.25
C ALA A 75 21.27 19.85 6.05
N ILE A 76 20.67 19.57 7.22
CA ILE A 76 19.95 20.56 8.04
C ILE A 76 20.60 20.65 9.42
N SER A 77 20.70 21.86 9.99
CA SER A 77 21.17 22.04 11.37
C SER A 77 20.18 21.49 12.40
N LYS A 78 20.64 21.10 13.60
CA LYS A 78 19.74 20.59 14.66
C LYS A 78 18.61 21.57 15.02
N SER A 79 18.91 22.87 15.08
CA SER A 79 17.92 23.92 15.39
C SER A 79 16.85 24.07 14.30
N GLU A 80 17.24 23.96 13.03
CA GLU A 80 16.30 24.01 11.91
C GLU A 80 15.49 22.73 11.82
N LEU A 81 16.11 21.58 12.10
CA LEU A 81 15.45 20.28 12.11
C LEU A 81 14.29 20.26 13.10
N THR A 82 14.49 20.74 14.33
CA THR A 82 13.41 20.81 15.34
C THR A 82 12.25 21.68 14.86
N LYS A 83 12.54 22.86 14.28
CA LYS A 83 11.50 23.74 13.72
C LYS A 83 10.78 23.08 12.54
N PHE A 84 11.53 22.37 11.69
CA PHE A 84 11.01 21.68 10.52
C PHE A 84 10.08 20.51 10.90
N LYS A 85 10.47 19.71 11.91
CA LYS A 85 9.63 18.64 12.46
C LYS A 85 8.28 19.19 12.95
N ILE A 86 8.31 20.25 13.78
CA ILE A 86 7.09 20.88 14.30
C ILE A 86 6.19 21.36 13.16
N LYS A 87 6.77 21.98 12.12
CA LYS A 87 6.01 22.49 10.99
C LYS A 87 5.36 21.37 10.17
N ILE A 88 6.11 20.29 9.88
CA ILE A 88 5.56 19.12 9.17
C ILE A 88 4.41 18.51 9.97
N THR A 89 4.60 18.26 11.26
CA THR A 89 3.57 17.68 12.12
C THR A 89 2.32 18.57 12.16
N SER A 90 2.49 19.88 12.30
CA SER A 90 1.38 20.83 12.25
C SER A 90 0.63 20.78 10.91
N GLU A 91 1.35 20.76 9.77
CA GLU A 91 0.73 20.72 8.44
C GLU A 91 -0.03 19.41 8.19
N LEU A 92 0.50 18.27 8.66
CA LEU A 92 -0.17 16.98 8.57
C LEU A 92 -1.49 16.97 9.35
N VAL A 93 -1.48 17.50 10.58
CA VAL A 93 -2.68 17.59 11.43
C VAL A 93 -3.70 18.56 10.83
N SER A 94 -3.29 19.74 10.40
CA SER A 94 -4.20 20.74 9.80
C SER A 94 -4.89 20.25 8.52
N ASN A 95 -4.25 19.35 7.76
CA ASN A 95 -4.81 18.76 6.54
C ASN A 95 -5.48 17.40 6.79
N GLY A 96 -5.55 16.96 8.05
CA GLY A 96 -6.17 15.69 8.44
C GLY A 96 -5.55 14.47 7.79
N VAL A 97 -4.23 14.49 7.54
CA VAL A 97 -3.49 13.33 7.01
C VAL A 97 -3.24 12.37 8.16
N GLN A 98 -3.73 11.15 8.04
CA GLN A 98 -3.53 10.12 9.07
C GLN A 98 -2.18 9.42 8.82
N ILE A 99 -1.20 9.70 9.66
CA ILE A 99 0.06 8.96 9.70
C ILE A 99 -0.04 7.81 10.71
N TYR A 100 0.82 6.82 10.56
CA TYR A 100 0.92 5.74 11.52
C TYR A 100 1.43 6.29 12.87
N GLN A 101 0.73 5.93 13.93
CA GLN A 101 1.10 6.22 15.31
C GLN A 101 1.27 4.89 16.03
N PHE A 102 2.34 4.79 16.83
CA PHE A 102 2.61 3.57 17.58
C PHE A 102 1.54 3.36 18.65
N PRO A 103 1.06 2.13 18.82
CA PRO A 103 0.09 1.80 19.86
C PRO A 103 0.71 2.07 21.24
N THR A 104 -0.04 2.73 22.11
CA THR A 104 0.36 2.96 23.52
C THR A 104 -0.54 2.22 24.50
N ASP A 105 -1.30 1.24 23.99
CA ASP A 105 -2.33 0.53 24.76
C ASP A 105 -1.73 -0.52 25.70
N ASP A 106 -0.59 -1.11 25.31
CA ASP A 106 0.16 -2.03 26.15
C ASP A 106 1.15 -1.27 27.05
N GLU A 107 0.93 -1.32 28.37
CA GLU A 107 1.75 -0.65 29.39
C GLU A 107 3.24 -1.02 29.29
N SER A 108 3.59 -2.21 28.80
CA SER A 108 4.98 -2.66 28.69
C SER A 108 5.78 -1.93 27.62
N VAL A 109 5.11 -1.41 26.58
CA VAL A 109 5.71 -0.72 25.44
C VAL A 109 5.22 0.72 25.28
N ALA A 110 4.25 1.15 26.08
CA ALA A 110 3.62 2.48 26.00
C ALA A 110 4.63 3.62 26.18
N GLU A 111 5.59 3.51 27.10
CA GLU A 111 6.61 4.55 27.33
C GLU A 111 7.55 4.69 26.12
N ILE A 112 7.98 3.55 25.57
CA ILE A 112 8.85 3.49 24.38
C ILE A 112 8.09 4.07 23.19
N ASN A 113 6.88 3.58 22.93
CA ASN A 113 6.05 4.00 21.80
C ASN A 113 5.63 5.48 21.89
N GLY A 114 5.34 5.98 23.09
CA GLY A 114 5.10 7.41 23.34
C GLY A 114 6.32 8.26 22.99
N THR A 115 7.51 7.82 23.41
CA THR A 115 8.77 8.48 23.04
C THR A 115 9.02 8.43 21.54
N MET A 116 8.75 7.30 20.87
CA MET A 116 8.92 7.16 19.42
C MET A 116 7.95 8.03 18.63
N ASN A 117 6.70 8.12 19.05
CA ASN A 117 5.70 9.02 18.46
C ASN A 117 6.15 10.49 18.53
N ALA A 118 6.82 10.90 19.62
CA ALA A 118 7.37 12.26 19.75
C ALA A 118 8.55 12.55 18.80
N HIS A 119 9.23 11.51 18.29
CA HIS A 119 10.34 11.67 17.34
C HIS A 119 9.90 11.77 15.87
N LEU A 120 8.62 11.50 15.58
CA LEU A 120 8.06 11.62 14.24
C LEU A 120 7.98 13.10 13.79
N PRO A 121 8.35 13.41 12.54
CA PRO A 121 8.97 12.53 11.55
C PRO A 121 10.45 12.22 11.85
N PHE A 122 10.89 10.99 11.59
CA PHE A 122 12.28 10.57 11.86
C PHE A 122 13.27 11.27 10.94
N ALA A 123 14.36 11.78 11.49
CA ALA A 123 15.43 12.40 10.71
C ALA A 123 16.54 11.39 10.44
N VAL A 124 16.68 10.92 9.19
CA VAL A 124 17.58 9.80 8.89
C VAL A 124 18.67 10.16 7.89
N ILE A 125 19.78 9.45 8.04
CA ILE A 125 20.95 9.50 7.17
C ILE A 125 21.22 8.08 6.70
N GLY A 126 21.36 7.89 5.39
CA GLY A 126 21.78 6.61 4.83
C GLY A 126 23.24 6.67 4.41
N SER A 127 24.00 5.60 4.71
CA SER A 127 25.32 5.36 4.12
C SER A 127 25.55 3.88 3.90
N THR A 128 26.16 3.53 2.78
CA THR A 128 26.70 2.19 2.49
C THR A 128 28.21 2.11 2.76
N GLU A 129 28.86 3.25 2.96
CA GLU A 129 30.30 3.32 3.21
C GLU A 129 30.61 3.00 4.67
N GLU A 130 31.57 2.11 4.87
CA GLU A 130 32.06 1.71 6.18
C GLU A 130 33.40 2.39 6.47
N LEU A 131 33.46 3.11 7.58
CA LEU A 131 34.66 3.82 8.03
C LEU A 131 35.11 3.28 9.37
N LYS A 132 36.42 3.11 9.52
CA LYS A 132 37.04 2.75 10.80
C LYS A 132 37.17 4.01 11.66
N ILE A 133 36.28 4.17 12.64
CA ILE A 133 36.31 5.27 13.60
C ILE A 133 36.77 4.69 14.95
N GLY A 134 38.02 4.97 15.31
CA GLY A 134 38.68 4.32 16.45
C GLY A 134 38.91 2.82 16.19
N ASN A 135 38.38 1.96 17.06
CA ASN A 135 38.52 0.49 16.96
C ASN A 135 37.30 -0.21 16.35
N LYS A 136 36.27 0.53 15.91
CA LYS A 136 35.05 -0.05 15.33
C LYS A 136 34.88 0.41 13.89
N ILE A 137 34.40 -0.51 13.06
CA ILE A 137 33.94 -0.22 11.69
C ILE A 137 32.47 0.15 11.80
N MET A 138 32.10 1.32 11.29
CA MET A 138 30.73 1.81 11.34
C MET A 138 30.33 2.46 10.02
N LYS A 139 29.03 2.38 9.70
CA LYS A 139 28.47 3.07 8.53
C LYS A 139 28.43 4.57 8.79
N ALA A 140 29.07 5.34 7.91
CA ALA A 140 29.22 6.77 8.10
C ALA A 140 29.37 7.51 6.77
N ARG A 141 29.15 8.82 6.78
CA ARG A 141 29.42 9.72 5.65
C ARG A 141 30.59 10.63 6.02
N GLN A 142 31.63 10.64 5.18
CA GLN A 142 32.79 11.51 5.36
C GLN A 142 32.59 12.82 4.61
N TYR A 143 32.76 13.94 5.32
CA TYR A 143 32.85 15.28 4.74
C TYR A 143 34.21 15.90 5.09
N PRO A 144 34.64 16.95 4.37
CA PRO A 144 35.86 17.69 4.70
C PRO A 144 35.86 18.28 6.11
N TRP A 145 34.68 18.61 6.64
CA TRP A 145 34.50 19.22 7.96
C TRP A 145 34.19 18.22 9.08
N GLY A 146 34.06 16.92 8.77
CA GLY A 146 33.77 15.91 9.79
C GLY A 146 33.09 14.66 9.25
N THR A 147 32.80 13.73 10.16
CA THR A 147 32.24 12.42 9.84
C THR A 147 30.89 12.25 10.52
N VAL A 148 29.87 11.93 9.74
CA VAL A 148 28.52 11.70 10.27
C VAL A 148 28.25 10.21 10.36
N GLN A 149 28.20 9.70 11.58
CA GLN A 149 27.88 8.30 11.89
C GLN A 149 26.38 8.04 11.79
N VAL A 150 25.98 6.99 11.06
CA VAL A 150 24.57 6.63 10.85
C VAL A 150 23.94 5.99 12.09
N GLU A 151 24.69 5.17 12.82
CA GLU A 151 24.18 4.49 14.03
C GLU A 151 24.31 5.33 15.31
N ASN A 152 24.69 6.60 15.19
CA ASN A 152 24.84 7.49 16.33
C ASN A 152 23.56 8.32 16.52
N GLU A 153 22.87 8.10 17.63
CA GLU A 153 21.62 8.82 17.96
C GLU A 153 21.80 10.32 18.16
N ALA A 154 23.02 10.78 18.46
CA ALA A 154 23.30 12.22 18.53
C ALA A 154 23.35 12.88 17.14
N HIS A 155 23.46 12.09 16.06
CA HIS A 155 23.54 12.56 14.67
C HIS A 155 22.22 12.37 13.92
N CYS A 156 21.54 11.23 14.09
CA CYS A 156 20.27 10.97 13.42
C CYS A 156 19.42 9.93 14.14
N ASP A 157 18.14 9.86 13.76
CA ASP A 157 17.13 8.97 14.34
C ASP A 157 17.11 7.57 13.67
N PHE A 158 18.16 7.18 12.94
CA PHE A 158 18.17 5.91 12.20
C PHE A 158 18.00 4.69 13.11
N VAL A 159 18.66 4.69 14.28
CA VAL A 159 18.54 3.61 15.27
C VAL A 159 17.10 3.46 15.72
N LYS A 160 16.44 4.58 16.06
CA LYS A 160 15.03 4.62 16.46
C LYS A 160 14.11 4.08 15.37
N LEU A 161 14.32 4.49 14.11
CA LEU A 161 13.55 3.97 12.97
C LEU A 161 13.72 2.44 12.80
N ARG A 162 14.96 1.93 12.95
CA ARG A 162 15.26 0.51 12.80
C ARG A 162 14.61 -0.34 13.89
N GLU A 163 14.74 0.08 15.15
CA GLU A 163 14.15 -0.62 16.29
C GLU A 163 12.64 -0.67 16.19
N MET A 164 12.04 0.47 15.83
CA MET A 164 10.62 0.61 15.59
C MET A 164 10.10 -0.39 14.54
N LEU A 165 10.71 -0.41 13.36
CA LEU A 165 10.17 -1.16 12.21
C LEU A 165 10.34 -2.67 12.37
N ILE A 166 11.46 -3.08 12.95
CA ILE A 166 11.89 -4.49 12.90
C ILE A 166 11.69 -5.20 14.23
N HIS A 167 11.87 -4.52 15.37
CA HIS A 167 11.91 -5.20 16.66
C HIS A 167 10.58 -5.12 17.42
N VAL A 168 9.85 -4.01 17.33
CA VAL A 168 8.70 -3.76 18.22
C VAL A 168 7.37 -3.84 17.50
N ASN A 169 7.22 -3.16 16.36
CA ASN A 169 5.87 -2.84 15.83
C ASN A 169 5.52 -3.56 14.52
N MET A 170 6.30 -4.58 14.12
CA MET A 170 6.04 -5.29 12.85
C MET A 170 4.68 -6.01 12.85
N GLU A 171 4.30 -6.62 13.98
CA GLU A 171 3.01 -7.30 14.10
C GLU A 171 1.85 -6.31 14.07
N ASP A 172 1.95 -5.19 14.80
CA ASP A 172 0.92 -4.14 14.78
C ASP A 172 0.75 -3.52 13.39
N LEU A 173 1.85 -3.25 12.66
CA LEU A 173 1.78 -2.77 11.28
C LEU A 173 1.01 -3.75 10.38
N ARG A 174 1.25 -5.05 10.53
CA ARG A 174 0.53 -6.10 9.79
C ARG A 174 -0.94 -6.15 10.20
N GLU A 175 -1.22 -6.07 11.48
CA GLU A 175 -2.58 -6.07 12.02
C GLU A 175 -3.38 -4.86 11.53
N GLN A 176 -2.87 -3.63 11.65
CA GLN A 176 -3.54 -2.43 11.13
C GLN A 176 -3.75 -2.50 9.62
N THR A 177 -2.79 -3.07 8.88
CA THR A 177 -2.96 -3.29 7.44
C THR A 177 -4.13 -4.21 7.16
N HIS A 178 -4.32 -5.25 7.95
CA HIS A 178 -5.42 -6.17 7.78
C HIS A 178 -6.75 -5.58 8.25
N THR A 179 -6.85 -5.14 9.51
CA THR A 179 -8.09 -4.76 10.19
C THR A 179 -8.65 -3.41 9.74
N ARG A 180 -7.79 -2.52 9.24
CA ARG A 180 -8.19 -1.16 8.82
C ARG A 180 -8.08 -0.97 7.32
N HIS A 181 -6.87 -1.09 6.76
CA HIS A 181 -6.63 -0.72 5.37
C HIS A 181 -7.24 -1.71 4.38
N TYR A 182 -6.98 -3.00 4.60
CA TYR A 182 -7.54 -4.07 3.78
C TYR A 182 -9.05 -4.19 3.96
N GLU A 183 -9.58 -4.16 5.20
CA GLU A 183 -11.03 -4.21 5.42
C GLU A 183 -11.77 -3.04 4.77
N LEU A 184 -11.20 -1.84 4.79
CA LEU A 184 -11.78 -0.70 4.08
C LEU A 184 -11.86 -0.97 2.57
N TYR A 185 -10.78 -1.48 1.97
CA TYR A 185 -10.76 -1.86 0.55
C TYR A 185 -11.76 -2.98 0.24
N ARG A 186 -11.78 -4.03 1.07
CA ARG A 186 -12.65 -5.19 0.97
C ARG A 186 -14.12 -4.78 1.01
N ARG A 187 -14.53 -3.94 1.97
CA ARG A 187 -15.89 -3.42 2.05
C ARG A 187 -16.29 -2.70 0.78
N CYS A 188 -15.48 -1.74 0.31
CA CYS A 188 -15.78 -1.01 -0.92
C CYS A 188 -15.88 -1.95 -2.13
N LYS A 189 -15.00 -2.96 -2.24
CA LYS A 189 -15.03 -3.93 -3.34
C LYS A 189 -16.25 -4.85 -3.30
N LEU A 190 -16.63 -5.33 -2.13
CA LEU A 190 -17.82 -6.16 -1.97
C LEU A 190 -19.09 -5.38 -2.31
N GLU A 191 -19.20 -4.12 -1.87
CA GLU A 191 -20.30 -3.23 -2.25
C GLU A 191 -20.36 -3.01 -3.77
N GLU A 192 -19.22 -2.75 -4.42
CA GLU A 192 -19.12 -2.65 -5.88
C GLU A 192 -19.52 -3.94 -6.60
N MET A 193 -19.23 -5.10 -6.01
CA MET A 193 -19.63 -6.40 -6.53
C MET A 193 -21.13 -6.70 -6.33
N GLY A 194 -21.87 -5.85 -5.61
CA GLY A 194 -23.32 -5.97 -5.40
C GLY A 194 -23.71 -6.59 -4.06
N PHE A 195 -22.75 -6.82 -3.16
CA PHE A 195 -23.03 -7.24 -1.78
C PHE A 195 -23.40 -5.99 -0.96
N LYS A 196 -24.70 -5.67 -0.89
CA LYS A 196 -25.22 -4.59 -0.03
C LYS A 196 -25.89 -5.19 1.19
N ASP A 197 -25.52 -4.71 2.38
CA ASP A 197 -26.20 -5.00 3.66
C ASP A 197 -27.53 -4.26 3.76
N THR A 198 -28.37 -4.33 2.73
CA THR A 198 -29.70 -3.71 2.72
C THR A 198 -30.77 -4.78 2.86
N ASP A 199 -30.89 -5.36 4.06
CA ASP A 199 -32.20 -5.70 4.64
C ASP A 199 -32.08 -6.09 6.12
N PRO A 200 -32.81 -5.44 7.04
CA PRO A 200 -32.87 -5.85 8.45
C PRO A 200 -33.55 -7.21 8.68
N ASP A 201 -34.23 -7.75 7.66
CA ASP A 201 -35.07 -8.96 7.74
C ASP A 201 -34.60 -10.10 6.80
N SER A 202 -33.46 -9.92 6.13
CA SER A 202 -32.90 -10.96 5.27
C SER A 202 -31.98 -11.90 6.05
N LYS A 203 -32.27 -13.20 5.93
CA LYS A 203 -31.39 -14.31 6.37
C LYS A 203 -29.93 -14.01 6.00
N PRO A 204 -28.94 -14.48 6.79
CA PRO A 204 -27.53 -14.22 6.53
C PRO A 204 -27.21 -14.53 5.06
N PHE A 205 -26.87 -13.47 4.33
CA PHE A 205 -26.64 -13.51 2.89
C PHE A 205 -25.46 -14.44 2.62
N SER A 206 -25.71 -15.61 2.04
CA SER A 206 -24.66 -16.59 1.78
C SER A 206 -23.81 -16.10 0.62
N LEU A 207 -22.56 -15.71 0.89
CA LEU A 207 -21.55 -15.40 -0.14
C LEU A 207 -21.58 -16.45 -1.26
N GLN A 208 -21.76 -17.71 -0.90
CA GLN A 208 -21.73 -18.84 -1.82
C GLN A 208 -22.85 -18.79 -2.87
N GLU A 209 -24.06 -18.38 -2.49
CA GLU A 209 -25.20 -18.30 -3.41
C GLU A 209 -25.03 -17.18 -4.44
N THR A 210 -24.44 -16.05 -4.04
CA THR A 210 -24.15 -14.93 -4.95
C THR A 210 -23.03 -15.26 -5.93
N TYR A 211 -22.01 -16.00 -5.47
CA TYR A 211 -20.97 -16.54 -6.36
C TYR A 211 -21.52 -17.53 -7.38
N GLU A 212 -22.42 -18.42 -6.96
CA GLU A 212 -23.10 -19.35 -7.86
C GLU A 212 -23.97 -18.60 -8.88
N ALA A 213 -24.69 -17.57 -8.45
CA ALA A 213 -25.50 -16.73 -9.34
C ALA A 213 -24.65 -16.01 -10.40
N LYS A 214 -23.59 -15.30 -9.99
CA LYS A 214 -22.68 -14.61 -10.93
C LYS A 214 -21.94 -15.58 -11.85
N ARG A 215 -21.56 -16.76 -11.36
CA ARG A 215 -20.94 -17.79 -12.20
C ARG A 215 -21.91 -18.31 -13.25
N ASN A 216 -23.17 -18.53 -12.89
CA ASN A 216 -24.19 -18.97 -13.84
C ASN A 216 -24.49 -17.87 -14.88
N GLU A 217 -24.51 -16.62 -14.47
CA GLU A 217 -24.63 -15.47 -15.38
C GLU A 217 -23.45 -15.41 -16.36
N PHE A 218 -22.22 -15.51 -15.86
CA PHE A 218 -21.01 -15.51 -16.70
C PHE A 218 -20.95 -16.70 -17.66
N LEU A 219 -21.32 -17.90 -17.21
CA LEU A 219 -21.43 -19.09 -18.07
C LEU A 219 -22.49 -18.88 -19.17
N GLY A 220 -23.62 -18.25 -18.82
CA GLY A 220 -24.66 -17.91 -19.79
C GLY A 220 -24.19 -16.90 -20.83
N GLU A 221 -23.42 -15.88 -20.44
CA GLU A 221 -22.81 -14.95 -21.39
C GLU A 221 -21.79 -15.63 -22.31
N LEU A 222 -20.99 -16.55 -21.77
CA LEU A 222 -20.00 -17.29 -22.55
C LEU A 222 -20.68 -18.17 -23.60
N GLN A 223 -21.75 -18.88 -23.23
CA GLN A 223 -22.57 -19.66 -24.15
C GLN A 223 -23.20 -18.80 -25.24
N LYS A 224 -23.78 -17.65 -24.88
CA LYS A 224 -24.33 -16.71 -25.87
C LYS A 224 -23.27 -16.21 -26.86
N LYS A 225 -22.06 -15.90 -26.38
CA LYS A 225 -20.94 -15.53 -27.25
C LYS A 225 -20.49 -16.68 -28.15
N GLU A 226 -20.42 -17.90 -27.63
CA GLU A 226 -20.07 -19.09 -28.41
C GLU A 226 -21.12 -19.35 -29.51
N GLU A 227 -22.41 -19.29 -29.17
CA GLU A 227 -23.51 -19.44 -30.13
C GLU A 227 -23.49 -18.35 -31.20
N ALA A 228 -23.26 -17.09 -30.82
CA ALA A 228 -23.13 -15.99 -31.78
C ALA A 228 -21.94 -16.20 -32.73
N MET A 229 -20.80 -16.67 -32.21
CA MET A 229 -19.61 -16.96 -33.03
C MET A 229 -19.88 -18.12 -33.99
N ARG A 230 -20.59 -19.15 -33.53
CA ARG A 230 -20.98 -20.31 -34.33
C ARG A 230 -21.97 -19.94 -35.43
N GLN A 231 -22.96 -19.10 -35.14
CA GLN A 231 -23.90 -18.56 -36.13
C GLN A 231 -23.17 -17.73 -37.18
N MET A 232 -22.25 -16.85 -36.76
CA MET A 232 -21.45 -16.04 -37.68
C MET A 232 -20.57 -16.91 -38.59
N PHE A 233 -20.01 -18.01 -38.06
CA PHE A 233 -19.24 -18.96 -38.86
C PHE A 233 -20.10 -19.63 -39.94
N VAL A 234 -21.27 -20.15 -39.56
CA VAL A 234 -22.21 -20.79 -40.50
C VAL A 234 -22.66 -19.80 -41.58
N GLN A 235 -22.91 -18.54 -41.22
CA GLN A 235 -23.26 -17.48 -42.16
C GLN A 235 -22.14 -17.28 -43.20
N ARG A 236 -20.89 -17.13 -42.76
CA ARG A 236 -19.74 -16.95 -43.67
C ARG A 236 -19.50 -18.16 -44.56
N VAL A 237 -19.70 -19.38 -44.06
CA VAL A 237 -19.57 -20.60 -44.86
C VAL A 237 -20.62 -20.60 -45.98
N LYS A 238 -21.88 -20.25 -45.67
CA LYS A 238 -22.94 -20.15 -46.68
C LYS A 238 -22.66 -19.07 -47.73
N GLU A 239 -22.18 -17.90 -47.30
CA GLU A 239 -21.79 -16.82 -48.21
C GLU A 239 -20.67 -17.27 -49.14
N LYS A 240 -19.63 -17.92 -48.60
CA LYS A 240 -18.51 -18.44 -49.40
C LYS A 240 -18.91 -19.57 -50.34
N GLU A 241 -19.79 -20.47 -49.93
CA GLU A 241 -20.35 -21.50 -50.80
C GLU A 241 -21.17 -20.89 -51.93
N ALA A 242 -21.96 -19.85 -51.66
CA ALA A 242 -22.74 -19.15 -52.68
C ALA A 242 -21.84 -18.45 -53.70
N GLU A 243 -20.80 -17.73 -53.24
CA GLU A 243 -19.80 -17.11 -54.11
C GLU A 243 -19.08 -18.15 -54.99
N LEU A 244 -18.70 -19.29 -54.42
CA LEU A 244 -18.03 -20.36 -55.18
C LEU A 244 -18.96 -20.91 -56.28
N LYS A 245 -20.24 -21.06 -55.96
CA LYS A 245 -21.26 -21.61 -56.87
C LYS A 245 -21.65 -20.64 -57.98
N GLU A 246 -21.55 -19.34 -57.75
CA GLU A 246 -21.67 -18.33 -58.80
C GLU A 246 -20.43 -18.33 -59.70
N ALA A 247 -19.22 -18.38 -59.12
CA ALA A 247 -17.98 -18.47 -59.88
C ALA A 247 -17.90 -19.72 -60.77
N GLU A 248 -18.41 -20.87 -60.32
CA GLU A 248 -18.48 -22.11 -61.12
C GLU A 248 -19.48 -22.02 -62.28
N LYS A 249 -20.47 -21.13 -62.24
CA LYS A 249 -21.44 -20.93 -63.33
C LYS A 249 -20.95 -19.98 -64.42
N GLU A 250 -19.93 -19.18 -64.13
CA GLU A 250 -19.33 -18.22 -65.07
C GLU A 250 -18.16 -18.82 -65.87
N VAL A 251 -17.79 -20.08 -65.61
CA VAL A 251 -16.76 -20.87 -66.34
C VAL A 251 -17.41 -21.84 -67.31
#